data_AF-A0A417PBU3-F1
#
_entry.id   AF-A0A417PBU3-F1
#
_cell.length_a   1.000
_cell.length_b   1.000
_cell.length_c   1.000
_cell.angle_alpha   90.00
_cell.angle_beta   90.00
_cell.angle_gamma   90.00
#
_symmetry.space_group_name_H-M   'P 1'
#
loop_
_entity.id
_entity.type
_entity.pdbx_description
1 polymer ?
#
loop_
_entity_poly.entity_id
_entity_poly.type
_entity_poly.pdbx_seq_one_letter_code
_entity_poly.pdbx_strand_id
1 'polypeptide(L)'
;MAYYIGLDLGTSSVGWAVTDENYHLTKKHGKDMWGIREFDEAETAEARRTFRVSRRRRQREVARIGLLKDYFHDELAKVDPNLNLIRIHLT
;
A
#
# COMPACT_ATOMS: atom_id res chain seq x y z
N MET A 1 36.64 25.51 1.67
CA MET A 1 36.94 24.72 0.46
C MET A 1 35.63 24.42 -0.22
N ALA A 2 35.42 24.81 -1.47
CA ALA A 2 34.26 24.36 -2.22
C ALA A 2 34.48 22.92 -2.72
N TYR A 3 33.39 22.21 -2.96
CA TYR A 3 33.39 20.86 -3.54
C TYR A 3 32.12 20.69 -4.38
N TYR A 4 32.15 19.75 -5.30
CA TYR A 4 30.99 19.35 -6.08
C TYR A 4 30.48 18.00 -5.61
N ILE A 5 29.17 17.78 -5.73
CA ILE A 5 28.55 16.48 -5.50
C ILE A 5 27.71 16.11 -6.74
N GLY A 6 28.04 14.99 -7.36
CA GLY A 6 27.22 14.37 -8.39
C GLY A 6 26.24 13.40 -7.73
N LEU A 7 24.99 13.44 -8.16
CA LEU A 7 23.95 12.49 -7.75
C LEU A 7 23.36 11.85 -9.00
N ASP A 8 23.28 10.52 -9.00
CA ASP A 8 22.60 9.72 -10.00
C ASP A 8 21.40 9.03 -9.34
N LEU A 9 20.18 9.42 -9.73
CA LEU A 9 18.94 9.02 -9.07
C LEU A 9 18.23 7.94 -9.90
N GLY A 10 18.40 6.68 -9.51
CA GLY A 10 17.69 5.53 -10.09
C GLY A 10 16.38 5.19 -9.36
N THR A 11 15.69 4.16 -9.83
CA THR A 11 14.41 3.69 -9.25
C THR A 11 14.60 2.87 -7.97
N SER A 12 15.75 2.24 -7.80
CA SER A 12 16.12 1.41 -6.64
C SER A 12 17.52 1.73 -6.10
N SER A 13 18.16 2.78 -6.60
CA SER A 13 19.48 3.18 -6.15
C SER A 13 19.74 4.67 -6.32
N VAL A 14 20.64 5.19 -5.49
CA VAL A 14 21.20 6.54 -5.62
C VAL A 14 22.72 6.46 -5.59
N GLY A 15 23.34 6.72 -6.74
CA GLY A 15 24.79 6.90 -6.87
C GLY A 15 25.19 8.31 -6.44
N TRP A 16 26.37 8.44 -5.81
CA TRP A 16 26.92 9.74 -5.44
C TRP A 16 28.44 9.75 -5.55
N ALA A 17 29.00 10.91 -5.87
CA ALA A 17 30.45 11.14 -5.90
C ALA A 17 30.77 12.58 -5.55
N VAL A 18 31.84 12.81 -4.79
CA VAL A 18 32.29 14.14 -4.37
C VAL A 18 33.65 14.45 -5.00
N THR A 19 33.72 15.55 -5.72
CA THR A 19 34.96 16.04 -6.34
C THR A 19 35.36 17.42 -5.81
N ASP A 20 36.65 17.72 -5.90
CA ASP A 20 37.15 19.08 -5.71
C ASP A 20 36.88 19.96 -6.96
N GLU A 21 37.36 21.20 -6.93
CA GLU A 21 37.21 22.16 -8.04
C GLU A 21 37.93 21.73 -9.33
N ASN A 22 38.89 20.80 -9.24
CA ASN A 22 39.64 20.24 -10.37
C ASN A 22 39.04 18.90 -10.84
N TYR A 23 37.87 18.52 -10.34
CA TYR A 23 37.19 17.25 -10.62
C TYR A 23 37.95 16.00 -10.17
N HIS A 24 38.85 16.12 -9.19
CA HIS A 24 39.44 14.95 -8.55
C HIS A 24 38.52 14.41 -7.46
N LEU A 25 38.41 13.08 -7.38
CA LEU A 25 37.63 12.43 -6.35
C LEU A 25 38.25 12.68 -4.97
N THR A 26 37.43 13.16 -4.05
CA THR A 26 37.89 13.50 -2.70
C THR A 26 37.98 12.25 -1.82
N LYS A 27 38.92 12.26 -0.86
CA LYS A 27 39.07 11.21 0.15
C LYS A 27 38.82 11.79 1.54
N LYS A 28 38.12 11.03 2.39
CA LYS A 28 37.93 11.37 3.81
C LYS A 28 38.23 10.14 4.67
N HIS A 29 39.13 10.29 5.63
CA HIS A 29 39.61 9.18 6.49
C HIS A 29 40.07 7.95 5.69
N GLY A 30 40.79 8.17 4.58
CA GLY A 30 41.30 7.10 3.72
C GLY A 30 40.26 6.42 2.83
N LYS A 31 38.99 6.83 2.88
CA LYS A 31 37.92 6.33 2.02
C LYS A 31 37.61 7.32 0.91
N ASP A 32 37.43 6.82 -0.30
CA ASP A 32 36.95 7.64 -1.41
C ASP A 32 35.51 8.09 -1.13
N MET A 33 35.22 9.35 -1.47
CA MET A 33 33.91 9.96 -1.28
C MET A 33 33.02 9.70 -2.48
N TRP A 34 32.72 8.43 -2.73
CA TRP A 34 31.68 8.00 -3.66
C TRP A 34 31.00 6.75 -3.12
N GLY A 35 29.86 6.43 -3.70
CA GLY A 35 29.20 5.16 -3.44
C GLY A 35 27.83 5.10 -4.05
N ILE A 36 27.12 4.04 -3.69
CA ILE A 36 25.74 3.81 -4.09
C ILE A 36 24.92 3.47 -2.85
N ARG A 37 23.71 4.01 -2.78
CA ARG A 37 22.71 3.63 -1.81
C ARG A 37 21.62 2.86 -2.53
N GLU A 38 21.52 1.57 -2.26
CA GLU A 38 20.44 0.72 -2.79
C GLU A 38 19.24 0.70 -1.83
N PHE A 39 18.05 0.52 -2.39
CA PHE A 39 16.77 0.40 -1.68
C PHE A 39 15.75 -0.34 -2.54
N ASP A 40 14.71 -0.85 -1.88
CA ASP A 40 13.60 -1.49 -2.58
C ASP A 40 12.81 -0.46 -3.40
N GLU A 41 12.46 -0.83 -4.63
CA GLU A 41 11.68 0.03 -5.51
C GLU A 41 10.31 0.35 -4.90
N ALA A 42 9.85 1.59 -5.12
CA ALA A 42 8.58 2.03 -4.57
C ALA A 42 7.40 1.30 -5.22
N GLU A 43 6.57 0.65 -4.41
CA GLU A 43 5.31 0.10 -4.88
C GLU A 43 4.25 1.21 -5.10
N THR A 44 3.50 1.10 -6.19
CA THR A 44 2.37 2.00 -6.43
C THR A 44 1.23 1.74 -5.43
N ALA A 45 0.38 2.74 -5.20
CA ALA A 45 -0.76 2.59 -4.29
C ALA A 45 -1.92 1.73 -4.85
N GLU A 46 -1.76 1.11 -6.02
CA GLU A 46 -2.81 0.37 -6.72
C GLU A 46 -3.32 -0.82 -5.90
N ALA A 47 -2.44 -1.70 -5.43
CA ALA A 47 -2.83 -2.87 -4.65
C ALA A 47 -3.59 -2.46 -3.38
N ARG A 48 -3.10 -1.45 -2.66
CA ARG A 48 -3.77 -0.88 -1.48
C ARG A 48 -5.15 -0.30 -1.83
N ARG A 49 -5.30 0.35 -2.99
CA ARG A 49 -6.61 0.83 -3.47
C ARG A 49 -7.56 -0.34 -3.70
N THR A 50 -7.11 -1.41 -4.36
CA THR A 50 -7.91 -2.60 -4.65
C THR A 50 -8.42 -3.27 -3.38
N PHE A 51 -7.54 -3.53 -2.40
CA PHE A 51 -7.95 -4.13 -1.12
C PHE A 51 -8.95 -3.26 -0.35
N ARG A 52 -8.74 -1.94 -0.35
CA ARG A 52 -9.65 -0.99 0.32
C ARG A 52 -11.04 -1.00 -0.32
N VAL A 53 -11.12 -1.03 -1.65
CA VAL A 53 -12.39 -1.09 -2.38
C VAL A 53 -13.12 -2.40 -2.07
N SER A 54 -12.44 -3.54 -2.14
CA SER A 54 -13.04 -4.86 -1.85
C SER A 54 -13.60 -4.94 -0.43
N ARG A 55 -12.86 -4.45 0.56
CA ARG A 55 -13.32 -4.41 1.97
C ARG A 55 -14.58 -3.57 2.13
N ARG A 56 -14.59 -2.35 1.57
CA ARG A 56 -15.76 -1.45 1.63
C ARG A 56 -16.96 -2.04 0.88
N ARG A 57 -16.73 -2.71 -0.25
CA ARG A 57 -17.79 -3.39 -1.01
C ARG A 57 -18.45 -4.47 -0.16
N ARG A 58 -17.65 -5.35 0.46
CA ARG A 58 -18.15 -6.43 1.33
C ARG A 58 -18.90 -5.88 2.54
N GLN A 59 -18.38 -4.85 3.20
CA GLN A 59 -19.07 -4.21 4.32
C GLN A 59 -20.45 -3.66 3.93
N ARG A 60 -20.54 -2.99 2.77
CA ARG A 60 -21.83 -2.48 2.27
C ARG A 60 -22.78 -3.59 1.87
N GLU A 61 -22.27 -4.67 1.28
CA GLU A 61 -23.06 -5.84 0.93
C GLU A 61 -23.67 -6.51 2.18
N VAL A 62 -22.85 -6.74 3.20
CA VAL A 62 -23.31 -7.27 4.50
C VAL A 62 -24.36 -6.35 5.13
N ALA A 63 -24.13 -5.03 5.13
CA ALA A 63 -25.09 -4.07 5.66
C ALA A 63 -26.43 -4.10 4.90
N ARG A 64 -26.40 -4.13 3.55
CA ARG A 64 -27.63 -4.21 2.74
C ARG A 64 -28.40 -5.50 2.98
N ILE A 65 -27.70 -6.63 3.06
CA ILE A 65 -28.32 -7.93 3.33
C ILE A 65 -28.90 -7.96 4.76
N GLY A 66 -28.19 -7.37 5.74
CA GLY A 66 -28.71 -7.19 7.10
C GLY A 66 -30.01 -6.40 7.11
N LEU A 67 -30.03 -5.22 6.49
CA LEU A 67 -31.25 -4.39 6.39
C LEU A 67 -32.42 -5.14 5.73
N LEU A 68 -32.15 -5.88 4.65
CA LEU A 68 -33.20 -6.67 3.99
C LEU A 68 -33.75 -7.75 4.92
N LYS A 69 -32.89 -8.45 5.67
CA LYS A 69 -33.33 -9.45 6.64
C LYS A 69 -34.16 -8.82 7.75
N ASP A 70 -33.71 -7.68 8.29
CA ASP A 70 -34.40 -6.97 9.37
C ASP A 70 -35.79 -6.50 8.93
N TYR A 71 -35.93 -5.96 7.71
CA TYR A 71 -37.22 -5.47 7.21
C TYR A 71 -38.27 -6.55 7.00
N PHE A 72 -37.85 -7.76 6.62
CA PHE A 72 -38.78 -8.86 6.31
C PHE A 72 -38.88 -9.91 7.43
N HIS A 73 -38.11 -9.75 8.51
CA HIS A 73 -38.03 -10.71 9.61
C HIS A 73 -39.40 -11.11 10.13
N ASP A 74 -40.22 -10.13 10.52
CA ASP A 74 -41.48 -10.39 11.21
C ASP A 74 -42.53 -11.03 10.30
N GLU A 75 -42.62 -10.59 9.04
CA GLU A 75 -43.58 -11.15 8.08
C GLU A 75 -43.17 -12.56 7.65
N LEU A 76 -41.87 -12.83 7.47
CA LEU A 76 -41.39 -14.15 7.14
C LEU A 76 -41.57 -15.15 8.30
N ALA A 77 -41.36 -14.70 9.55
CA ALA A 77 -41.55 -15.53 10.74
C ALA A 77 -43.02 -15.97 10.93
N LYS A 78 -44.00 -15.18 10.46
CA LYS A 78 -45.42 -15.57 10.46
C LYS A 78 -45.70 -16.71 9.48
N VAL A 79 -45.00 -16.74 8.34
CA VAL A 79 -45.22 -17.73 7.26
C VAL A 79 -44.44 -19.02 7.54
N ASP A 80 -43.19 -18.90 7.98
CA ASP A 80 -42.34 -20.03 8.36
C ASP A 80 -41.52 -19.68 9.62
N PRO A 81 -42.02 -20.05 10.82
CA PRO A 81 -41.34 -19.81 12.08
C PRO A 81 -39.96 -20.49 12.20
N ASN A 82 -39.67 -21.50 11.36
CA ASN A 82 -38.39 -22.20 11.33
C ASN A 82 -37.39 -21.57 10.33
N LEU A 83 -37.79 -20.51 9.61
CA LEU A 83 -36.94 -19.85 8.63
C LEU A 83 -35.76 -19.16 9.33
N ASN A 84 -34.59 -19.80 9.31
CA ASN A 84 -33.38 -19.23 9.88
C ASN A 84 -32.66 -18.30 8.90
N LEU A 85 -32.98 -17.00 8.95
CA LEU A 85 -32.38 -15.95 8.12
C LEU A 85 -30.86 -15.81 8.31
N ILE A 86 -30.28 -16.32 9.40
CA ILE A 86 -28.81 -16.33 9.62
C ILE A 86 -28.12 -17.36 8.70
N ARG A 87 -28.81 -18.44 8.32
CA ARG A 87 -28.23 -19.57 7.55
C ARG A 87 -28.05 -19.29 6.06
N ILE A 88 -28.71 -18.27 5.50
CA ILE A 88 -28.74 -17.96 4.06
C ILE A 88 -27.47 -17.19 3.58
N HIS A 89 -26.49 -16.95 4.45
CA HIS A 89 -25.27 -16.19 4.09
C HIS A 89 -23.94 -16.92 4.40
N LEU A 90 -23.99 -18.23 4.68
CA LEU A 90 -22.82 -19.08 4.96
C LEU A 90 -22.54 -20.14 3.85
N THR A 91 -23.18 -20.00 2.69
CA THR A 91 -22.85 -20.70 1.43
C THR A 91 -22.65 -19.66 0.35
#